data_AF-H3ZMA1-F1
#
_entry.id   AF-H3ZMA1-F1
#
_cell.length_a   1.000
_cell.length_b   1.000
_cell.length_c   1.000
_cell.angle_alpha   90.00
_cell.angle_beta   90.00
_cell.angle_gamma   90.00
#
_symmetry.space_group_name_H-M   'P 1'
#
loop_
_entity.id
_entity.type
_entity.pdbx_description
1 polymer ?
#
loop_
_entity_poly.entity_id
_entity_poly.type
_entity_poly.pdbx_seq_one_letter_code
_entity_poly.pdbx_strand_id
1 'polypeptide(L)'
;MRLPWLILVLVVVVAGCLEMNETSKSTQSSSLESSFSCPVVHPGYGEFNANNLLFEKLDGKVLQTPAFLMPPNATIRIRGKLFAKEYKVGNITCYYAGKVKIKAFLGTPSMSGSWSHMAENLRDIENISVEITPRELFISPEKNATFEVEINTKNTHVGQNYYVYIVAFGESGWKSWGRIEIKIWGSEKSSH
;
A
#
# COMPACT_ATOMS: atom_id res chain seq x y z
N MET A 1 -36.25 0.61 -64.66
CA MET A 1 -34.80 0.91 -64.67
C MET A 1 -34.45 1.57 -65.98
N ARG A 2 -34.04 2.85 -65.96
CA ARG A 2 -33.16 3.55 -66.92
C ARG A 2 -33.26 5.05 -66.63
N LEU A 3 -32.17 5.62 -66.14
CA LEU A 3 -31.91 7.06 -66.11
C LEU A 3 -31.71 7.55 -67.56
N PRO A 4 -31.93 8.84 -67.84
CA PRO A 4 -31.00 9.54 -68.70
C PRO A 4 -30.46 10.81 -68.05
N TRP A 5 -29.14 10.94 -68.15
CA TRP A 5 -28.39 12.18 -68.04
C TRP A 5 -28.89 13.21 -69.07
N LEU A 6 -28.89 14.49 -68.68
CA LEU A 6 -28.41 15.57 -69.54
C LEU A 6 -27.95 16.77 -68.70
N ILE A 7 -26.74 17.19 -69.03
CA ILE A 7 -25.89 18.21 -68.41
C ILE A 7 -26.32 19.59 -68.93
N LEU A 8 -26.31 20.61 -68.08
CA LEU A 8 -26.02 21.97 -68.56
C LEU A 8 -25.17 22.74 -67.54
N VAL A 9 -24.00 23.14 -68.04
CA VAL A 9 -22.95 23.94 -67.39
C VAL A 9 -23.31 25.42 -67.53
N LEU A 10 -23.10 26.23 -66.49
CA LEU A 10 -22.79 27.64 -66.69
C LEU A 10 -21.76 28.14 -65.67
N VAL A 11 -20.69 28.70 -66.22
CA VAL A 11 -19.48 29.25 -65.61
C VAL A 11 -19.54 30.77 -65.70
N VAL A 12 -19.33 31.50 -64.60
CA VAL A 12 -18.81 32.90 -64.54
C VAL A 12 -18.19 33.07 -63.14
N VAL A 13 -16.86 33.02 -62.91
CA VAL A 13 -15.73 33.92 -63.24
C VAL A 13 -15.48 35.04 -62.19
N VAL A 14 -14.48 34.75 -61.34
CA VAL A 14 -13.29 35.57 -60.93
C VAL A 14 -13.46 36.93 -60.21
N ALA A 15 -12.87 37.02 -59.00
CA ALA A 15 -11.80 37.98 -58.61
C ALA A 15 -11.50 37.83 -57.09
N GLY A 16 -10.38 37.24 -56.67
CA GLY A 16 -9.16 37.94 -56.21
C GLY A 16 -8.92 37.59 -54.73
N CYS A 17 -7.74 37.39 -54.15
CA CYS A 17 -6.35 37.56 -54.56
C CYS A 17 -5.48 36.49 -53.88
N LEU A 18 -4.29 36.31 -54.44
CA LEU A 18 -3.18 35.48 -53.98
C LEU A 18 -2.75 35.79 -52.54
N GLU A 19 -2.50 34.75 -51.75
CA GLU A 19 -1.31 34.71 -50.89
C GLU A 19 -0.86 33.26 -50.70
N MET A 20 0.40 33.04 -51.08
CA MET A 20 1.11 31.77 -51.09
C MET A 20 1.70 31.56 -49.69
N ASN A 21 1.42 30.44 -49.06
CA ASN A 21 2.39 29.78 -48.17
C ASN A 21 2.05 28.29 -48.08
N GLU A 22 3.02 27.48 -48.47
CA GLU A 22 3.02 26.04 -48.30
C GLU A 22 2.99 25.69 -46.81
N THR A 23 1.94 25.00 -46.37
CA THR A 23 2.03 24.21 -45.14
C THR A 23 1.33 22.89 -45.35
N SER A 24 2.15 21.86 -45.48
CA SER A 24 1.82 20.44 -45.49
C SER A 24 0.74 20.12 -44.45
N LYS A 25 -0.33 19.47 -44.92
CA LYS A 25 -1.27 18.73 -44.08
C LYS A 25 -0.48 17.65 -43.33
N SER A 26 -0.20 17.90 -42.06
CA SER A 26 0.14 16.87 -41.09
C SER A 26 -0.96 16.87 -40.04
N THR A 27 -1.69 15.76 -40.02
CA THR A 27 -2.62 15.36 -38.96
C THR A 27 -1.89 15.41 -37.62
N GLN A 28 -1.99 16.51 -36.88
CA GLN A 28 -1.65 16.52 -35.46
C GLN A 28 -2.91 16.16 -34.67
N SER A 29 -2.97 14.87 -34.36
CA SER A 29 -3.66 14.32 -33.19
C SER A 29 -3.41 15.21 -31.98
N SER A 30 -4.39 16.02 -31.58
CA SER A 30 -4.41 16.65 -30.27
C SER A 30 -4.86 15.62 -29.23
N SER A 31 -4.09 14.55 -29.06
CA SER A 31 -4.16 13.65 -27.92
C SER A 31 -3.19 14.17 -26.86
N LEU A 32 -3.54 15.28 -26.22
CA LEU A 32 -2.99 15.62 -24.90
C LEU A 32 -3.80 14.86 -23.86
N GLU A 33 -3.75 13.53 -23.93
CA GLU A 33 -3.86 12.74 -22.71
C GLU A 33 -2.56 13.02 -21.95
N SER A 34 -2.64 13.96 -21.03
CA SER A 34 -1.59 14.14 -20.05
C SER A 34 -1.57 12.89 -19.16
N SER A 35 -0.84 11.88 -19.62
CA SER A 35 -0.53 10.66 -18.89
C SER A 35 0.42 11.03 -17.75
N PHE A 36 -0.10 11.73 -16.75
CA PHE A 36 0.61 11.94 -15.53
C PHE A 36 0.67 10.60 -14.79
N SER A 37 1.71 9.83 -15.08
CA SER A 37 2.03 8.62 -14.33
C SER A 37 2.31 9.00 -12.88
N CYS A 38 1.85 8.17 -11.95
CA CYS A 38 2.20 8.34 -10.55
C CYS A 38 3.72 8.37 -10.39
N PRO A 39 4.24 9.24 -9.51
CA PRO A 39 5.67 9.29 -9.28
C PRO A 39 6.14 7.91 -8.79
N VAL A 40 7.28 7.46 -9.33
CA VAL A 40 7.93 6.22 -8.89
C VAL A 40 8.27 6.29 -7.39
N VAL A 41 8.49 7.50 -6.89
CA VAL A 41 8.79 7.74 -5.48
C VAL A 41 7.60 8.36 -4.76
N HIS A 42 7.14 7.68 -3.72
CA HIS A 42 5.99 8.10 -2.94
C HIS A 42 6.30 9.30 -2.03
N PRO A 43 5.26 10.06 -1.61
CA PRO A 43 5.42 11.13 -0.64
C PRO A 43 6.18 10.69 0.60
N GLY A 44 7.22 11.46 0.93
CA GLY A 44 8.10 11.18 2.05
C GLY A 44 9.07 10.02 1.85
N TYR A 45 9.23 9.46 0.65
CA TYR A 45 10.30 8.47 0.37
C TYR A 45 10.28 7.25 1.31
N GLY A 46 9.10 6.86 1.80
CA GLY A 46 8.95 5.80 2.79
C GLY A 46 9.41 6.16 4.20
N GLU A 47 9.58 7.45 4.48
CA GLU A 47 9.85 8.02 5.80
C GLU A 47 8.59 8.10 6.64
N PHE A 48 7.40 8.24 6.05
CA PHE A 48 6.15 8.30 6.83
C PHE A 48 5.41 6.97 6.84
N ASN A 49 4.69 6.72 7.94
CA ASN A 49 3.75 5.61 7.99
C ASN A 49 2.60 5.85 6.99
N ALA A 50 2.49 5.01 5.95
CA ALA A 50 1.38 5.10 5.02
C ALA A 50 0.03 4.84 5.71
N ASN A 51 0.01 4.20 6.89
CA ASN A 51 -1.20 3.84 7.64
C ASN A 51 -2.18 3.03 6.78
N ASN A 52 -1.65 2.10 5.98
CA ASN A 52 -2.42 1.20 5.13
C ASN A 52 -2.35 -0.27 5.60
N LEU A 53 -1.86 -0.48 6.82
CA LEU A 53 -1.84 -1.75 7.54
C LEU A 53 -2.77 -1.64 8.74
N LEU A 54 -3.70 -2.59 8.87
CA LEU A 54 -4.63 -2.68 9.99
C LEU A 54 -4.63 -4.11 10.54
N PHE A 55 -5.00 -4.23 11.82
CA PHE A 55 -5.34 -5.52 12.41
C PHE A 55 -6.85 -5.62 12.55
N GLU A 56 -7.39 -6.82 12.33
CA GLU A 56 -8.82 -7.09 12.41
C GLU A 56 -9.06 -8.30 13.30
N LYS A 57 -10.18 -8.28 14.03
CA LYS A 57 -10.75 -9.48 14.62
C LYS A 57 -11.35 -10.37 13.52
N LEU A 58 -11.68 -11.61 13.86
CA LEU A 58 -12.34 -12.54 12.94
C LEU A 58 -13.72 -12.06 12.47
N ASP A 59 -14.39 -11.21 13.25
CA ASP A 59 -15.66 -10.54 12.91
C ASP A 59 -15.48 -9.29 12.01
N GLY A 60 -14.26 -8.97 11.60
CA GLY A 60 -13.93 -7.82 10.75
C GLY A 60 -13.77 -6.49 11.50
N LYS A 61 -13.89 -6.46 12.84
CA LYS A 61 -13.67 -5.23 13.60
C LYS A 61 -12.19 -4.84 13.62
N VAL A 62 -11.89 -3.63 13.17
CA VAL A 62 -10.53 -3.06 13.18
C VAL A 62 -10.04 -2.84 14.62
N LEU A 63 -8.79 -3.21 14.85
CA LEU A 63 -8.02 -3.03 16.07
C LEU A 63 -6.91 -2.02 15.79
N GLN A 64 -6.94 -0.86 16.47
CA GLN A 64 -5.89 0.15 16.27
C GLN A 64 -4.54 -0.29 16.84
N THR A 65 -4.55 -0.78 18.08
CA THR A 65 -3.35 -1.32 18.77
C THR A 65 -3.78 -2.58 19.52
N PRO A 66 -3.76 -3.76 18.88
CA PRO A 66 -4.10 -5.01 19.55
C PRO A 66 -3.23 -5.20 20.80
N ALA A 67 -3.85 -5.43 21.95
CA ALA A 67 -3.17 -5.71 23.20
C ALA A 67 -3.71 -7.02 23.80
N PHE A 68 -2.80 -7.92 24.14
CA PHE A 68 -3.14 -9.25 24.63
C PHE A 68 -2.44 -9.55 25.95
N LEU A 69 -3.20 -10.13 26.87
CA LEU A 69 -2.69 -10.73 28.09
C LEU A 69 -2.53 -12.23 27.83
N MET A 70 -1.31 -12.74 27.87
CA MET A 70 -1.00 -14.12 27.50
C MET A 70 -0.21 -14.85 28.60
N PRO A 71 -0.52 -16.11 28.92
CA PRO A 71 0.39 -16.92 29.73
C PRO A 71 1.64 -17.31 28.95
N PRO A 72 2.72 -17.72 29.66
CA PRO A 72 3.83 -18.42 29.03
C PRO A 72 3.35 -19.65 28.27
N ASN A 73 4.05 -20.02 27.19
CA ASN A 73 3.72 -21.19 26.36
C ASN A 73 2.33 -21.14 25.68
N ALA A 74 1.85 -19.94 25.37
CA ALA A 74 0.60 -19.74 24.63
C ALA A 74 0.87 -19.28 23.20
N THR A 75 -0.09 -19.56 22.32
CA THR A 75 -0.09 -19.06 20.94
C THR A 75 -1.34 -18.22 20.71
N ILE A 76 -1.18 -17.08 20.03
CA ILE A 76 -2.31 -16.32 19.47
C ILE A 76 -2.14 -16.15 17.97
N ARG A 77 -3.27 -15.96 17.29
CA ARG A 77 -3.34 -15.62 15.87
C ARG A 77 -4.10 -14.32 15.69
N ILE A 78 -3.54 -13.42 14.90
CA ILE A 78 -4.08 -12.09 14.63
C ILE A 78 -4.17 -11.92 13.13
N ARG A 79 -5.33 -11.52 12.62
CA ARG A 79 -5.49 -11.20 11.20
C ARG A 79 -5.03 -9.78 10.95
N GLY A 80 -4.15 -9.61 9.97
CA GLY A 80 -3.78 -8.32 9.41
C GLY A 80 -4.41 -8.11 8.04
N LYS A 81 -4.61 -6.84 7.67
CA LYS A 81 -5.12 -6.42 6.37
C LYS A 81 -4.28 -5.27 5.84
N LEU A 82 -3.92 -5.38 4.57
CA LEU A 82 -3.29 -4.33 3.77
C LEU A 82 -4.25 -3.87 2.69
N PHE A 83 -4.26 -2.58 2.43
CA PHE A 83 -5.08 -1.97 1.38
C PHE A 83 -4.28 -0.91 0.63
N ALA A 84 -4.67 -0.66 -0.63
CA ALA A 84 -4.07 0.39 -1.43
C ALA A 84 -4.64 1.75 -0.99
N LYS A 85 -3.88 2.47 -0.16
CA LYS A 85 -4.32 3.77 0.34
C LYS A 85 -4.08 4.86 -0.69
N GLU A 86 -5.10 5.66 -0.93
CA GLU A 86 -5.06 6.81 -1.81
C GLU A 86 -4.16 7.94 -1.28
N TYR A 87 -3.45 8.62 -2.18
CA TYR A 87 -2.81 9.92 -1.94
C TYR A 87 -2.88 10.78 -3.20
N LYS A 88 -2.68 12.10 -3.06
CA LYS A 88 -2.73 13.05 -4.17
C LYS A 88 -1.39 13.72 -4.42
N VAL A 89 -1.04 13.90 -5.69
CA VAL A 89 0.10 14.70 -6.16
C VAL A 89 -0.44 15.71 -7.17
N GLY A 90 -0.60 16.96 -6.73
CA GLY A 90 -1.38 17.93 -7.51
C GLY A 90 -2.81 17.42 -7.72
N ASN A 91 -3.22 17.27 -8.98
CA ASN A 91 -4.55 16.78 -9.37
C ASN A 91 -4.59 15.27 -9.66
N ILE A 92 -3.47 14.55 -9.47
CA ILE A 92 -3.36 13.13 -9.79
C ILE A 92 -3.63 12.31 -8.53
N THR A 93 -4.53 11.35 -8.64
CA THR A 93 -4.78 10.35 -7.60
C THR A 93 -3.85 9.15 -7.79
N CYS A 94 -3.13 8.81 -6.73
CA CYS A 94 -2.17 7.71 -6.70
C CYS A 94 -2.41 6.82 -5.47
N TYR A 95 -1.76 5.66 -5.43
CA TYR A 95 -2.00 4.66 -4.37
C TYR A 95 -0.69 4.07 -3.83
N TYR A 96 -0.66 3.83 -2.52
CA TYR A 96 0.35 2.98 -1.89
C TYR A 96 0.01 1.51 -2.19
N ALA A 97 0.46 1.04 -3.36
CA ALA A 97 0.09 -0.26 -3.93
C ALA A 97 1.34 -1.06 -4.35
N GLY A 98 1.11 -2.23 -4.96
CA GLY A 98 2.14 -3.10 -5.52
C GLY A 98 2.45 -4.32 -4.67
N LYS A 99 3.60 -4.94 -4.95
CA LYS A 99 4.14 -6.05 -4.15
C LYS A 99 4.61 -5.54 -2.80
N VAL A 100 4.28 -6.28 -1.74
CA VAL A 100 4.59 -5.96 -0.35
C VAL A 100 5.27 -7.13 0.32
N LYS A 101 6.34 -6.85 1.06
CA LYS A 101 6.97 -7.80 1.98
C LYS A 101 6.68 -7.40 3.41
N ILE A 102 6.20 -8.34 4.22
CA ILE A 102 5.88 -8.13 5.64
C ILE A 102 6.96 -8.77 6.51
N LYS A 103 7.41 -8.03 7.53
CA LYS A 103 8.34 -8.50 8.55
C LYS A 103 7.84 -8.13 9.95
N ALA A 104 8.30 -8.89 10.94
CA ALA A 104 8.06 -8.61 12.36
C ALA A 104 9.36 -8.18 13.04
N PHE A 105 9.25 -7.27 14.00
CA PHE A 105 10.34 -6.76 14.83
C PHE A 105 9.87 -6.56 16.27
N LEU A 106 10.79 -6.53 17.22
CA LEU A 106 10.55 -5.98 18.55
C LEU A 106 10.88 -4.49 18.55
N GLY A 107 10.18 -3.71 19.37
CA GLY A 107 10.48 -2.28 19.53
C GLY A 107 10.09 -1.76 20.90
N THR A 108 9.92 -0.43 20.99
CA THR A 108 9.58 0.26 22.24
C THR A 108 8.07 0.57 22.31
N PRO A 109 7.54 0.97 23.49
CA PRO A 109 6.14 1.40 23.63
C PRO A 109 5.81 2.70 22.87
N SER A 110 6.81 3.42 22.36
CA SER A 110 6.59 4.64 21.57
C SER A 110 6.45 4.27 20.10
N MET A 111 5.35 4.66 19.47
CA MET A 111 5.18 4.53 18.02
C MET A 111 5.38 5.89 17.37
N SER A 112 6.43 6.02 16.56
CA SER A 112 6.64 7.20 15.72
C SER A 112 5.92 7.05 14.38
N GLY A 113 5.52 8.18 13.80
CA GLY A 113 5.04 8.27 12.42
C GLY A 113 6.18 8.31 11.39
N SER A 114 7.43 8.43 11.85
CA SER A 114 8.64 8.54 11.03
C SER A 114 9.46 7.25 11.07
N TRP A 115 9.92 6.79 9.90
CA TRP A 115 10.65 5.55 9.71
C TRP A 115 12.06 5.64 10.26
N SER A 116 12.78 6.75 10.05
CA SER A 116 14.12 6.96 10.60
C SER A 116 14.14 6.74 12.11
N HIS A 117 13.19 7.35 12.82
CA HIS A 117 13.04 7.14 14.26
C HIS A 117 12.61 5.71 14.61
N MET A 118 11.66 5.13 13.85
CA MET A 118 11.21 3.76 14.09
C MET A 118 12.36 2.75 13.93
N ALA A 119 13.09 2.82 12.81
CA ALA A 119 14.10 1.85 12.43
C ALA A 119 15.23 1.73 13.46
N GLU A 120 15.66 2.84 14.06
CA GLU A 120 16.69 2.86 15.12
C GLU A 120 16.25 2.12 16.40
N ASN A 121 14.94 1.99 16.61
CA ASN A 121 14.34 1.39 17.79
C ASN A 121 13.81 -0.04 17.54
N LEU A 122 13.91 -0.55 16.31
CA LEU A 122 13.50 -1.91 15.97
C LEU A 122 14.66 -2.88 16.13
N ARG A 123 14.34 -4.08 16.63
CA ARG A 123 15.27 -5.19 16.83
C ARG A 123 14.65 -6.47 16.27
N ASP A 124 15.50 -7.44 15.99
CA ASP A 124 15.03 -8.76 15.61
C ASP A 124 14.20 -9.41 16.72
N ILE A 125 13.33 -10.34 16.33
CA ILE A 125 12.47 -11.06 17.26
C ILE A 125 13.32 -12.00 18.12
N GLU A 126 13.21 -11.84 19.44
CA GLU A 126 13.87 -12.67 20.45
C GLU A 126 12.87 -13.08 21.55
N ASN A 127 13.10 -14.23 22.20
CA ASN A 127 12.31 -14.80 23.32
C ASN A 127 10.83 -15.16 23.04
N ILE A 128 10.24 -14.63 21.97
CA ILE A 128 8.97 -15.07 21.39
C ILE A 128 9.21 -15.60 19.97
N SER A 129 8.28 -16.40 19.45
CA SER A 129 8.23 -16.69 18.00
C SER A 129 7.15 -15.85 17.36
N VAL A 130 7.44 -15.27 16.20
CA VAL A 130 6.47 -14.56 15.37
C VAL A 130 6.54 -15.08 13.95
N GLU A 131 5.46 -15.69 13.50
CA GLU A 131 5.29 -16.17 12.14
C GLU A 131 4.24 -15.34 11.41
N ILE A 132 4.50 -15.03 10.14
CA ILE A 132 3.60 -14.25 9.30
C ILE A 132 3.29 -15.07 8.05
N THR A 133 2.00 -15.23 7.74
CA THR A 133 1.54 -16.03 6.59
C THR A 133 0.42 -15.31 5.83
N PRO A 134 0.59 -15.02 4.53
CA PRO A 134 1.86 -15.06 3.78
C PRO A 134 2.75 -13.84 4.12
N ARG A 135 4.06 -13.97 3.89
CA ARG A 135 5.03 -12.87 4.08
C ARG A 135 5.14 -11.92 2.90
N GLU A 136 4.67 -12.35 1.73
CA GLU A 136 4.65 -11.55 0.52
C GLU A 136 3.24 -11.52 -0.05
N LEU A 137 2.80 -10.33 -0.43
CA LEU A 137 1.44 -10.04 -0.88
C LEU A 137 1.48 -9.05 -2.03
N PHE A 138 0.35 -8.91 -2.70
CA PHE A 138 0.12 -7.88 -3.71
C PHE A 138 -1.18 -7.14 -3.39
N ILE A 139 -1.14 -5.81 -3.40
CA ILE A 139 -2.30 -4.94 -3.19
C ILE A 139 -2.48 -3.97 -4.36
N SER A 140 -3.74 -3.69 -4.70
CA SER A 140 -4.14 -2.69 -5.70
C SER A 140 -5.40 -1.95 -5.22
N PRO A 141 -5.81 -0.84 -5.87
CA PRO A 141 -7.03 -0.12 -5.50
C PRO A 141 -8.28 -1.00 -5.43
N GLU A 142 -8.36 -2.03 -6.26
CA GLU A 142 -9.47 -2.97 -6.33
C GLU A 142 -9.27 -4.21 -5.45
N LYS A 143 -8.05 -4.41 -4.93
CA LYS A 143 -7.65 -5.65 -4.25
C LYS A 143 -6.88 -5.38 -2.97
N ASN A 144 -7.58 -5.58 -1.86
CA ASN A 144 -6.96 -5.68 -0.54
C ASN A 144 -6.36 -7.06 -0.32
N ALA A 145 -5.39 -7.16 0.59
CA ALA A 145 -4.75 -8.40 0.97
C ALA A 145 -4.85 -8.64 2.46
N THR A 146 -4.91 -9.90 2.87
CA THR A 146 -4.89 -10.31 4.28
C THR A 146 -3.69 -11.18 4.57
N PHE A 147 -3.22 -11.13 5.81
CA PHE A 147 -2.20 -12.00 6.36
C PHE A 147 -2.58 -12.40 7.77
N GLU A 148 -1.93 -13.43 8.29
CA GLU A 148 -2.04 -13.86 9.67
C GLU A 148 -0.69 -13.68 10.35
N VAL A 149 -0.72 -13.23 11.60
CA VAL A 149 0.42 -13.19 12.51
C VAL A 149 0.18 -14.20 13.61
N GLU A 150 1.02 -15.22 13.69
CA GLU A 150 1.04 -16.17 14.79
C GLU A 150 2.15 -15.77 15.77
N ILE A 151 1.80 -15.58 17.04
CA ILE A 151 2.75 -15.21 18.10
C ILE A 151 2.73 -16.30 19.16
N ASN A 152 3.91 -16.85 19.48
CA ASN A 152 4.09 -17.90 20.48
C ASN A 152 5.01 -17.42 21.62
N THR A 153 4.58 -17.63 22.87
CA THR A 153 5.24 -17.14 24.09
C THR A 153 6.01 -18.23 24.86
N LYS A 154 6.50 -19.27 24.18
CA LYS A 154 7.15 -20.44 24.81
C LYS A 154 8.38 -20.10 25.68
N ASN A 155 9.21 -19.14 25.28
CA ASN A 155 10.43 -18.78 26.03
C ASN A 155 10.27 -17.49 26.84
N THR A 156 9.06 -17.24 27.34
CA THR A 156 8.75 -16.00 28.07
C THR A 156 8.50 -16.23 29.55
N HIS A 157 8.69 -15.17 30.32
CA HIS A 157 8.49 -15.13 31.76
C HIS A 157 7.40 -14.14 32.15
N VAL A 158 6.73 -14.43 33.27
CA VAL A 158 5.68 -13.57 33.82
C VAL A 158 6.22 -12.17 34.11
N GLY A 159 5.44 -11.15 33.73
CA GLY A 159 5.80 -9.74 33.90
C GLY A 159 6.54 -9.12 32.71
N GLN A 160 6.98 -9.91 31.74
CA GLN A 160 7.56 -9.40 30.51
C GLN A 160 6.50 -8.76 29.60
N ASN A 161 6.89 -7.71 28.89
CA ASN A 161 6.07 -7.03 27.88
C ASN A 161 6.81 -7.01 26.54
N TYR A 162 6.11 -7.31 25.46
CA TYR A 162 6.63 -7.30 24.11
C TYR A 162 5.80 -6.34 23.25
N TYR A 163 6.50 -5.47 22.52
CA TYR A 163 5.92 -4.56 21.53
C TYR A 163 6.31 -5.07 20.15
N VAL A 164 5.47 -5.92 19.57
CA VAL A 164 5.72 -6.55 18.27
C VAL A 164 5.25 -5.61 17.17
N TYR A 165 6.20 -5.12 16.37
CA TYR A 165 5.92 -4.28 15.20
C TYR A 165 5.82 -5.16 13.96
N ILE A 166 4.70 -5.02 13.24
CA ILE A 166 4.53 -5.61 11.91
C ILE A 166 4.72 -4.50 10.90
N VAL A 167 5.72 -4.68 10.02
CA VAL A 167 6.11 -3.68 9.03
C VAL A 167 5.91 -4.23 7.63
N ALA A 168 5.15 -3.50 6.83
CA ALA A 168 4.96 -3.71 5.41
C ALA A 168 5.93 -2.81 4.62
N PHE A 169 6.74 -3.44 3.77
CA PHE A 169 7.66 -2.80 2.84
C PHE A 169 7.11 -2.95 1.41
N GLY A 170 6.66 -1.86 0.81
CA GLY A 170 6.23 -1.83 -0.58
C GLY A 170 7.42 -1.79 -1.54
N GLU A 171 7.29 -2.42 -2.70
CA GLU A 171 8.34 -2.47 -3.73
C GLU A 171 8.78 -1.08 -4.23
N SER A 172 7.86 -0.12 -4.24
CA SER A 172 8.11 1.28 -4.61
C SER A 172 8.65 2.13 -3.44
N GLY A 173 9.10 1.49 -2.35
CA GLY A 173 9.80 2.14 -1.24
C GLY A 173 8.93 2.70 -0.11
N TRP A 174 7.60 2.70 -0.27
CA TRP A 174 6.69 3.08 0.82
C TRP A 174 6.70 2.06 1.96
N LYS A 175 6.37 2.51 3.16
CA LYS A 175 6.32 1.67 4.36
C LYS A 175 5.06 1.94 5.15
N SER A 176 4.64 0.92 5.90
CA SER A 176 3.52 1.00 6.82
C SER A 176 3.76 0.06 7.97
N TRP A 177 3.36 0.45 9.16
CA TRP A 177 3.58 -0.36 10.34
C TRP A 177 2.44 -0.24 11.35
N GLY A 178 2.23 -1.33 12.07
CA GLY A 178 1.34 -1.41 13.22
C GLY A 178 2.01 -2.17 14.37
N ARG A 179 1.49 -2.00 15.58
CA ARG A 179 2.03 -2.62 16.79
C ARG A 179 1.00 -3.54 17.44
N ILE A 180 1.47 -4.68 17.89
CA ILE A 180 0.77 -5.62 18.75
C ILE A 180 1.48 -5.63 20.10
N GLU A 181 0.74 -5.42 21.18
CA GLU A 181 1.25 -5.47 22.54
C GLU A 181 0.94 -6.83 23.17
N ILE A 182 1.96 -7.47 23.72
CA ILE A 182 1.82 -8.74 24.45
C ILE A 182 2.35 -8.55 25.86
N LYS A 183 1.48 -8.73 26.86
CA LYS A 183 1.85 -8.77 28.26
C LYS A 183 1.79 -10.20 28.77
N ILE A 184 2.90 -10.69 29.32
CA ILE A 184 2.97 -12.05 29.86
C ILE A 184 2.46 -12.08 31.29
N TRP A 185 1.44 -12.89 31.54
CA TRP A 185 0.73 -12.96 32.82
C TRP A 185 0.15 -14.34 33.08
N GLY A 186 0.03 -14.71 34.35
CA GLY A 186 -0.52 -16.00 34.79
C GLY A 186 0.55 -16.85 35.47
N SER A 187 0.27 -18.13 35.67
CA SER A 187 1.22 -19.07 36.27
C SER A 187 2.11 -19.70 35.19
N GLU A 188 3.42 -19.77 35.46
CA GLU A 188 4.30 -20.68 34.74
C GLU A 188 3.83 -22.10 35.05
N LYS A 189 3.44 -22.87 34.02
CA LYS A 189 3.23 -24.31 34.23
C LYS A 189 4.60 -24.90 34.58
N SER A 190 4.78 -25.30 35.83
CA SER A 190 5.97 -26.05 36.23
C SER A 190 5.99 -27.34 35.43
N SER A 191 6.98 -27.49 34.55
CA SER A 191 7.36 -28.78 34.00
C SER A 191 7.83 -29.65 35.16
N HIS A 192 6.95 -30.54 35.61
CA HIS A 192 7.28 -31.70 36.45
C HIS A 192 8.00 -32.75 35.62
#